data_AF-A0A534SJX6-F1
#
_entry.id   AF-A0A534SJX6-F1
#
_cell.length_a   1.000
_cell.length_b   1.000
_cell.length_c   1.000
_cell.angle_alpha   90.00
_cell.angle_beta   90.00
_cell.angle_gamma   90.00
#
_symmetry.space_group_name_H-M   'P 1'
#
loop_
_entity.id
_entity.type
_entity.pdbx_description
1 polymer ?
#
loop_
_entity_poly.entity_id
_entity_poly.type
_entity_poly.pdbx_seq_one_letter_code
_entity_poly.pdbx_strand_id
1 'polypeptide(L)'
;MFAARGQRGSGEPVIDLDPLADHPSVRSVVASTTVRARRPLPQVDELLLFGQTVVPDSETLRNLPGLEQLWAGWAPGGPFDVAALPDGLRALGVCRHNLPAGSEAAPRFAELTRFAGLRHLALNHCWPGDSVAPLAGLPALVRFRTDAPSGWSALRACPALEDVSAIGPRMANLRALRTWTRLRTLTLTGAAVRALAGMEAFAALERLRLVMLTVTDLAPLAGLPRLADVELVGLQRVPDLAPLGTLPSLRRLVVARAGGEYRDIVHVDSLRPLAAAQALEEVVLTGTVVDDGDLAPLAELPALRRVVAFGEVSDAVAALRRARPDIDVTWHGAGAPPGERVGAVLLRPPLDGMPRWWIREDLTALFGVSTNAAAEARLRAALASEDRALLARLSFDTEADAVHVDGEREDDLRAVARAIGRLVRPGADETR
;
A
#
# COMPACT_ATOMS: atom_id res chain seq x y z
N MET A 1 -23.90 -11.70 -16.59
CA MET A 1 -23.47 -10.30 -16.68
C MET A 1 -24.53 -9.55 -17.48
N PHE A 2 -25.54 -8.98 -16.82
CA PHE A 2 -26.56 -8.15 -17.47
C PHE A 2 -26.25 -6.69 -17.14
N ALA A 3 -25.90 -5.89 -18.15
CA ALA A 3 -25.80 -4.45 -18.03
C ALA A 3 -27.15 -3.83 -18.43
N ALA A 4 -27.92 -3.34 -17.46
CA ALA A 4 -29.17 -2.63 -17.71
C ALA A 4 -28.86 -1.14 -17.98
N ARG A 5 -29.14 -0.66 -19.19
CA ARG A 5 -29.03 0.77 -19.56
C ARG A 5 -30.28 1.52 -19.10
N GLY A 6 -30.10 2.53 -18.25
CA GLY A 6 -31.17 3.45 -17.83
C GLY A 6 -31.66 4.36 -18.98
N GLN A 7 -32.98 4.58 -19.04
CA GLN A 7 -33.61 5.54 -19.95
C GLN A 7 -33.45 6.99 -19.46
N ARG A 8 -33.42 7.91 -20.43
CA ARG A 8 -33.14 9.34 -20.31
C ARG A 8 -34.13 10.09 -19.39
N GLY A 9 -33.58 10.72 -18.37
CA GLY A 9 -34.14 11.78 -17.53
C GLY A 9 -33.01 12.26 -16.62
N SER A 10 -32.89 13.55 -16.35
CA SER A 10 -31.71 14.20 -15.73
C SER A 10 -31.45 13.82 -14.26
N GLY A 11 -31.06 12.58 -14.03
CA GLY A 11 -30.51 12.05 -12.79
C GLY A 11 -29.34 11.11 -13.09
N GLU A 12 -28.49 10.87 -12.10
CA GLU A 12 -27.46 9.84 -12.21
C GLU A 12 -28.12 8.50 -12.60
N PRO A 13 -27.50 7.70 -13.48
CA PRO A 13 -28.06 6.41 -13.86
C PRO A 13 -28.28 5.54 -12.61
N VAL A 14 -29.44 4.88 -12.55
CA VAL A 14 -29.80 3.94 -11.48
C VAL A 14 -30.10 2.58 -12.08
N ILE A 15 -29.47 1.54 -11.55
CA ILE A 15 -29.76 0.14 -11.88
C ILE A 15 -30.94 -0.32 -11.04
N ASP A 16 -32.03 -0.68 -11.72
CA ASP A 16 -33.20 -1.30 -11.10
C ASP A 16 -32.95 -2.80 -10.88
N LEU A 17 -32.99 -3.24 -9.62
CA LEU A 17 -32.78 -4.63 -9.22
C LEU A 17 -34.08 -5.44 -9.21
N ASP A 18 -35.25 -4.81 -9.30
CA ASP A 18 -36.54 -5.51 -9.23
C ASP A 18 -36.70 -6.67 -10.24
N PRO A 19 -36.17 -6.60 -11.48
CA PRO A 19 -36.21 -7.73 -12.41
C PRO A 19 -35.48 -8.97 -11.89
N LEU A 20 -34.56 -8.85 -10.93
CA LEU A 20 -33.88 -10.00 -10.34
C LEU A 20 -34.82 -10.90 -9.54
N ALA A 21 -36.02 -10.43 -9.18
CA ALA A 21 -37.04 -11.25 -8.52
C ALA A 21 -37.42 -12.49 -9.36
N ASP A 22 -37.32 -12.39 -10.68
CA ASP A 22 -37.61 -13.49 -11.61
C ASP A 22 -36.35 -14.33 -11.92
N HIS A 23 -35.22 -14.03 -11.26
CA HIS A 23 -33.91 -14.66 -11.44
C HIS A 23 -33.32 -15.16 -10.10
N PRO A 24 -33.87 -16.24 -9.51
CA PRO A 24 -33.48 -16.73 -8.18
C PRO A 24 -32.03 -17.25 -8.11
N SER A 25 -31.39 -17.51 -9.25
CA SER A 25 -29.98 -17.91 -9.31
C SER A 25 -29.01 -16.76 -9.09
N VAL A 26 -29.46 -15.51 -9.17
CA VAL A 26 -28.60 -14.33 -9.00
C VAL A 26 -28.47 -14.00 -7.53
N ARG A 27 -27.31 -14.31 -6.94
CA ARG A 27 -27.00 -14.07 -5.53
C ARG A 27 -26.10 -12.86 -5.27
N SER A 28 -25.24 -12.56 -6.23
CA SER A 28 -24.26 -11.47 -6.13
C SER A 28 -24.55 -10.38 -7.15
N VAL A 29 -24.56 -9.13 -6.68
CA VAL A 29 -24.72 -7.93 -7.50
C VAL A 29 -23.45 -7.10 -7.39
N VAL A 30 -22.84 -6.83 -8.54
CA VAL A 30 -21.60 -6.05 -8.67
C VAL A 30 -21.93 -4.81 -9.48
N ALA A 31 -21.80 -3.63 -8.89
CA ALA A 31 -22.25 -2.37 -9.49
C ALA A 31 -21.21 -1.25 -9.35
N SER A 32 -21.05 -0.50 -10.45
CA SER A 32 -20.34 0.78 -10.51
C SER A 32 -21.30 1.95 -10.76
N THR A 33 -22.54 1.78 -10.33
CA THR A 33 -23.66 2.70 -10.56
C THR A 33 -24.67 2.47 -9.44
N THR A 34 -25.38 3.53 -9.02
CA THR A 34 -26.40 3.47 -7.97
C THR A 34 -27.40 2.35 -8.25
N VAL A 35 -27.73 1.55 -7.25
CA VAL A 35 -28.71 0.46 -7.36
C VAL A 35 -29.98 0.81 -6.59
N ARG A 36 -31.12 0.26 -7.02
CA ARG A 36 -32.41 0.43 -6.36
C ARG A 36 -33.18 -0.88 -6.37
N ALA A 37 -33.81 -1.22 -5.25
CA ALA A 37 -34.74 -2.33 -5.13
C ALA A 37 -36.02 -1.84 -4.44
N ARG A 38 -37.17 -2.01 -5.08
CA ARG A 38 -38.51 -1.72 -4.52
C ARG A 38 -39.28 -2.99 -4.19
N ARG A 39 -38.78 -4.15 -4.65
CA ARG A 39 -39.31 -5.48 -4.33
C ARG A 39 -38.32 -6.28 -3.49
N PRO A 40 -38.78 -7.17 -2.60
CA PRO A 40 -37.89 -8.05 -1.85
C PRO A 40 -37.09 -8.99 -2.78
N LEU A 41 -35.78 -9.05 -2.59
CA LEU A 41 -34.83 -9.92 -3.30
C LEU A 41 -34.07 -10.78 -2.27
N PRO A 42 -34.71 -11.78 -1.63
CA PRO A 42 -34.10 -12.60 -0.58
C PRO A 42 -32.93 -13.48 -1.07
N GLN A 43 -32.83 -13.71 -2.37
CA GLN A 43 -31.74 -14.47 -2.99
C GLN A 43 -30.44 -13.69 -3.08
N VAL A 44 -30.49 -12.34 -3.06
CA VAL A 44 -29.30 -11.49 -3.17
C VAL A 44 -28.63 -11.44 -1.81
N ASP A 45 -27.47 -12.07 -1.70
CA ASP A 45 -26.68 -12.18 -0.47
C ASP A 45 -25.37 -11.38 -0.52
N GLU A 46 -24.98 -10.87 -1.68
CA GLU A 46 -23.78 -10.07 -1.86
C GLU A 46 -24.05 -8.84 -2.72
N LEU A 47 -23.63 -7.67 -2.20
CA LEU A 47 -23.63 -6.42 -2.92
C LEU A 47 -22.23 -5.78 -2.88
N LEU A 48 -21.58 -5.72 -4.04
CA LEU A 48 -20.27 -5.11 -4.25
C LEU A 48 -20.42 -3.80 -5.04
N LEU A 49 -20.04 -2.70 -4.41
CA LEU A 49 -20.10 -1.34 -4.95
C LEU A 49 -18.68 -0.81 -5.14
N PHE A 50 -18.36 -0.38 -6.35
CA PHE A 50 -17.05 0.21 -6.69
C PHE A 50 -17.24 1.42 -7.62
N GLY A 51 -16.14 2.07 -8.02
CA GLY A 51 -16.20 3.18 -8.96
C GLY A 51 -17.01 4.39 -8.47
N GLN A 52 -16.85 4.76 -7.19
CA GLN A 52 -17.55 5.90 -6.57
C GLN A 52 -19.09 5.73 -6.49
N THR A 53 -19.58 4.50 -6.41
CA THR A 53 -21.02 4.23 -6.21
C THR A 53 -21.45 4.51 -4.77
N VAL A 54 -22.51 5.30 -4.59
CA VAL A 54 -23.09 5.60 -3.26
C VAL A 54 -23.70 4.35 -2.61
N VAL A 55 -23.73 4.31 -1.28
CA VAL A 55 -24.47 3.28 -0.55
C VAL A 55 -25.98 3.40 -0.85
N PRO A 56 -26.71 2.30 -1.09
CA PRO A 56 -28.14 2.35 -1.38
C PRO A 56 -28.95 2.95 -0.23
N ASP A 57 -30.12 3.50 -0.57
CA ASP A 57 -31.05 4.02 0.41
C ASP A 57 -31.66 2.92 1.30
N SER A 58 -32.30 3.34 2.39
CA SER A 58 -32.90 2.42 3.37
C SER A 58 -33.99 1.53 2.78
N GLU A 59 -34.72 2.00 1.77
CA GLU A 59 -35.76 1.20 1.10
C GLU A 59 -35.11 0.04 0.35
N THR A 60 -34.08 0.34 -0.44
CA THR A 60 -33.31 -0.66 -1.19
C THR A 60 -32.67 -1.67 -0.26
N LEU A 61 -32.01 -1.23 0.81
CA LEU A 61 -31.36 -2.14 1.77
C LEU A 61 -32.38 -3.06 2.47
N ARG A 62 -33.55 -2.55 2.87
CA ARG A 62 -34.63 -3.37 3.46
C ARG A 62 -35.20 -4.39 2.48
N ASN A 63 -35.15 -4.11 1.18
CA ASN A 63 -35.55 -5.02 0.12
C ASN A 63 -34.48 -6.08 -0.23
N LEU A 64 -33.34 -6.11 0.49
CA LEU A 64 -32.32 -7.16 0.39
C LEU A 64 -32.23 -7.97 1.71
N PRO A 65 -33.30 -8.67 2.13
CA PRO A 65 -33.34 -9.32 3.45
C PRO A 65 -32.36 -10.51 3.58
N GLY A 66 -31.87 -11.05 2.47
CA GLY A 66 -30.86 -12.11 2.43
C GLY A 66 -29.41 -11.62 2.41
N LEU A 67 -29.17 -10.31 2.47
CA LEU A 67 -27.83 -9.73 2.31
C LEU A 67 -26.89 -10.18 3.44
N GLU A 68 -25.88 -10.99 3.10
CA GLU A 68 -24.81 -11.40 4.01
C GLU A 68 -23.56 -10.52 3.87
N GLN A 69 -23.38 -9.86 2.72
CA GLN A 69 -22.16 -9.12 2.38
C GLN A 69 -22.47 -7.79 1.69
N LEU A 70 -21.91 -6.70 2.23
CA LEU A 70 -21.94 -5.37 1.61
C LEU A 70 -20.53 -4.79 1.54
N TRP A 71 -20.04 -4.52 0.33
CA TRP A 71 -18.73 -3.93 0.09
C TRP A 71 -18.88 -2.58 -0.62
N ALA A 72 -18.73 -1.51 0.14
CA ALA A 72 -18.88 -0.11 -0.27
C ALA A 72 -17.72 0.75 0.29
N GLY A 73 -16.50 0.19 0.33
CA GLY A 73 -15.34 0.78 0.99
C GLY A 73 -14.79 2.08 0.37
N TRP A 74 -15.37 2.55 -0.73
CA TRP A 74 -15.02 3.81 -1.39
C TRP A 74 -16.28 4.58 -1.82
N ALA A 75 -17.42 4.28 -1.20
CA ALA A 75 -18.69 4.90 -1.54
C ALA A 75 -18.68 6.37 -1.10
N PRO A 76 -18.96 7.33 -2.00
CA PRO A 76 -19.20 8.71 -1.62
C PRO A 76 -20.57 8.85 -0.96
N GLY A 77 -20.92 10.08 -0.57
CA GLY A 77 -22.23 10.40 0.01
C GLY A 77 -22.23 10.42 1.54
N GLY A 78 -23.42 10.59 2.10
CA GLY A 78 -23.64 10.73 3.54
C GLY A 78 -23.81 9.40 4.27
N PRO A 79 -24.16 9.46 5.56
CA PRO A 79 -24.48 8.27 6.33
C PRO A 79 -25.75 7.61 5.81
N PHE A 80 -25.78 6.27 5.83
CA PHE A 80 -27.00 5.49 5.58
C PHE A 80 -27.59 4.98 6.90
N ASP A 81 -28.85 4.54 6.85
CA ASP A 81 -29.51 3.88 7.98
C ASP A 81 -28.94 2.47 8.15
N VAL A 82 -28.00 2.31 9.09
CA VAL A 82 -27.42 1.00 9.43
C VAL A 82 -28.49 0.01 9.88
N ALA A 83 -29.64 0.48 10.39
CA ALA A 83 -30.74 -0.39 10.79
C ALA A 83 -31.54 -0.96 9.61
N ALA A 84 -31.32 -0.48 8.39
CA ALA A 84 -31.88 -1.04 7.17
C ALA A 84 -31.17 -2.32 6.71
N LEU A 85 -29.96 -2.61 7.22
CA LEU A 85 -29.24 -3.85 6.92
C LEU A 85 -29.81 -5.02 7.74
N PRO A 86 -29.83 -6.24 7.17
CA PRO A 86 -30.29 -7.43 7.87
C PRO A 86 -29.32 -7.88 8.98
N ASP A 87 -29.85 -8.49 10.04
CA ASP A 87 -29.05 -8.98 11.17
C ASP A 87 -28.10 -10.15 10.80
N GLY A 88 -28.37 -10.83 9.67
CA GLY A 88 -27.56 -11.91 9.13
C GLY A 88 -26.23 -11.48 8.49
N LEU A 89 -25.89 -10.19 8.54
CA LEU A 89 -24.70 -9.64 7.90
C LEU A 89 -23.40 -10.28 8.46
N ARG A 90 -22.55 -10.78 7.55
CA ARG A 90 -21.27 -11.43 7.86
C ARG A 90 -20.07 -10.65 7.37
N ALA A 91 -20.23 -9.81 6.35
CA ALA A 91 -19.17 -8.97 5.84
C ALA A 91 -19.65 -7.55 5.55
N LEU A 92 -18.90 -6.55 6.01
CA LEU A 92 -19.18 -5.15 5.77
C LEU A 92 -17.88 -4.40 5.45
N GLY A 93 -17.85 -3.72 4.31
CA GLY A 93 -16.83 -2.73 4.00
C GLY A 93 -17.47 -1.40 3.72
N VAL A 94 -17.14 -0.35 4.48
CA VAL A 94 -17.76 0.98 4.33
C VAL A 94 -16.74 2.07 4.62
N CYS A 95 -16.99 3.25 4.08
CA CYS A 95 -16.28 4.43 4.53
C CYS A 95 -16.86 4.93 5.86
N ARG A 96 -16.00 5.53 6.68
CA ARG A 96 -16.34 6.17 7.94
C ARG A 96 -17.47 7.20 7.81
N HIS A 97 -17.53 7.98 6.73
CA HIS A 97 -18.59 8.98 6.50
C HIS A 97 -19.94 8.37 6.11
N ASN A 98 -19.98 7.09 5.71
CA ASN A 98 -21.24 6.37 5.49
C ASN A 98 -21.88 5.87 6.78
N LEU A 99 -21.17 5.97 7.91
CA LEU A 99 -21.70 5.60 9.22
C LEU A 99 -22.13 6.84 10.01
N PRO A 100 -23.24 6.74 10.79
CA PRO A 100 -23.71 7.80 11.67
C PRO A 100 -22.61 8.47 12.49
N ALA A 101 -22.85 9.73 12.84
CA ALA A 101 -21.96 10.44 13.75
C ALA A 101 -22.02 9.82 15.14
N GLY A 102 -20.84 9.64 15.76
CA GLY A 102 -20.77 9.28 17.17
C GLY A 102 -21.36 10.37 18.05
N SER A 103 -21.96 9.96 19.16
CA SER A 103 -22.47 10.81 20.24
C SER A 103 -21.92 10.34 21.59
N GLU A 104 -22.17 11.07 22.68
CA GLU A 104 -21.83 10.61 24.02
C GLU A 104 -22.53 9.29 24.39
N ALA A 105 -23.78 9.09 23.94
CA ALA A 105 -24.57 7.90 24.23
C ALA A 105 -24.18 6.69 23.35
N ALA A 106 -23.70 6.95 22.13
CA ALA A 106 -23.31 5.93 21.18
C ALA A 106 -22.03 6.38 20.45
N PRO A 107 -20.84 5.93 20.90
CA PRO A 107 -19.60 6.30 20.24
C PRO A 107 -19.59 5.77 18.80
N ARG A 108 -18.82 6.43 17.93
CA ARG A 108 -18.73 6.05 16.52
C ARG A 108 -18.39 4.55 16.39
N PHE A 109 -19.02 3.88 15.43
CA PHE A 109 -18.96 2.44 15.18
C PHE A 109 -19.69 1.55 16.19
N ALA A 110 -20.26 2.08 17.29
CA ALA A 110 -21.01 1.27 18.25
C ALA A 110 -22.23 0.58 17.61
N GLU A 111 -22.89 1.23 16.65
CA GLU A 111 -24.04 0.63 15.95
C GLU A 111 -23.71 -0.67 15.21
N LEU A 112 -22.45 -0.88 14.81
CA LEU A 112 -22.02 -2.10 14.11
C LEU A 112 -22.07 -3.32 15.03
N THR A 113 -22.04 -3.12 16.35
CA THR A 113 -22.11 -4.22 17.33
C THR A 113 -23.42 -4.98 17.32
N ARG A 114 -24.47 -4.46 16.66
CA ARG A 114 -25.71 -5.22 16.43
C ARG A 114 -25.49 -6.47 15.59
N PHE A 115 -24.48 -6.45 14.71
CA PHE A 115 -24.16 -7.57 13.82
C PHE A 115 -23.24 -8.55 14.55
N ALA A 116 -23.74 -9.24 15.57
CA ALA A 116 -22.94 -10.16 16.39
C ALA A 116 -22.28 -11.31 15.57
N GLY A 117 -22.85 -11.63 14.40
CA GLY A 117 -22.32 -12.59 13.44
C GLY A 117 -21.30 -12.03 12.43
N LEU A 118 -20.93 -10.74 12.54
CA LEU A 118 -20.02 -10.10 11.59
C LEU A 118 -18.62 -10.72 11.70
N ARG A 119 -18.13 -11.27 10.59
CA ARG A 119 -16.82 -11.92 10.50
C ARG A 119 -15.79 -11.05 9.81
N HIS A 120 -16.20 -10.26 8.81
CA HIS A 120 -15.29 -9.40 8.06
C HIS A 120 -15.74 -7.94 8.16
N LEU A 121 -14.82 -7.07 8.54
CA LEU A 121 -15.07 -5.63 8.62
C LEU A 121 -13.93 -4.85 7.99
N ALA A 122 -14.26 -3.96 7.06
CA ALA A 122 -13.36 -2.94 6.54
C ALA A 122 -13.92 -1.54 6.79
N LEU A 123 -13.14 -0.70 7.46
CA LEU A 123 -13.48 0.70 7.74
C LEU A 123 -12.42 1.61 7.12
N ASN A 124 -12.82 2.39 6.13
CA ASN A 124 -11.91 3.27 5.39
C ASN A 124 -12.19 4.75 5.67
N HIS A 125 -11.21 5.62 5.44
CA HIS A 125 -11.31 7.07 5.61
C HIS A 125 -11.61 7.50 7.04
N CYS A 126 -11.10 6.76 8.03
CA CYS A 126 -11.20 7.14 9.43
C CYS A 126 -10.43 8.44 9.71
N TRP A 127 -10.95 9.22 10.64
CA TRP A 127 -10.37 10.47 11.07
C TRP A 127 -9.42 10.27 12.26
N PRO A 128 -8.52 11.22 12.54
CA PRO A 128 -7.55 11.14 13.64
C PRO A 128 -8.13 10.92 15.05
N GLY A 129 -9.42 11.20 15.25
CA GLY A 129 -10.14 11.00 16.52
C GLY A 129 -10.98 9.74 16.59
N ASP A 130 -11.06 8.96 15.51
CA ASP A 130 -11.88 7.75 15.49
C ASP A 130 -11.21 6.62 16.29
N SER A 131 -12.04 5.80 16.93
CA SER A 131 -11.61 4.74 17.83
C SER A 131 -12.32 3.44 17.52
N VAL A 132 -11.58 2.35 17.38
CA VAL A 132 -12.12 1.00 17.19
C VAL A 132 -12.61 0.37 18.49
N ALA A 133 -12.53 1.06 19.62
CA ALA A 133 -12.88 0.50 20.92
C ALA A 133 -14.30 -0.12 20.99
N PRO A 134 -15.34 0.49 20.39
CA PRO A 134 -16.69 -0.10 20.39
C PRO A 134 -16.78 -1.45 19.68
N LEU A 135 -15.87 -1.74 18.74
CA LEU A 135 -15.85 -3.01 18.00
C LEU A 135 -15.45 -4.21 18.86
N ALA A 136 -15.06 -4.00 20.13
CA ALA A 136 -14.90 -5.07 21.11
C ALA A 136 -16.19 -5.90 21.31
N GLY A 137 -17.35 -5.35 20.95
CA GLY A 137 -18.63 -6.07 20.92
C GLY A 137 -18.80 -7.07 19.75
N LEU A 138 -17.79 -7.23 18.89
CA LEU A 138 -17.81 -8.14 17.75
C LEU A 138 -16.80 -9.30 17.94
N PRO A 139 -17.08 -10.27 18.83
CA PRO A 139 -16.13 -11.34 19.16
C PRO A 139 -15.92 -12.34 18.02
N ALA A 140 -16.82 -12.37 17.03
CA ALA A 140 -16.78 -13.25 15.86
C ALA A 140 -15.94 -12.70 14.69
N LEU A 141 -15.34 -11.50 14.83
CA LEU A 141 -14.49 -10.93 13.79
C LEU A 141 -13.28 -11.83 13.51
N VAL A 142 -13.13 -12.18 12.23
CA VAL A 142 -12.04 -12.99 11.68
C VAL A 142 -11.10 -12.11 10.85
N ARG A 143 -11.65 -11.17 10.07
CA ARG A 143 -10.85 -10.24 9.26
C ARG A 143 -11.21 -8.81 9.58
N PHE A 144 -10.20 -8.00 9.86
CA PHE A 144 -10.39 -6.60 10.17
C PHE A 144 -9.38 -5.70 9.45
N ARG A 145 -9.88 -4.77 8.64
CA ARG A 145 -9.06 -3.76 7.96
C ARG A 145 -9.54 -2.37 8.34
N THR A 146 -8.62 -1.49 8.76
CA THR A 146 -8.99 -0.10 9.03
C THR A 146 -7.81 0.85 9.04
N ASP A 147 -8.08 2.12 8.77
CA ASP A 147 -7.21 3.27 9.03
C ASP A 147 -7.55 4.04 10.33
N ALA A 148 -8.39 3.45 11.19
CA ALA A 148 -8.72 4.03 12.49
C ALA A 148 -7.51 4.02 13.46
N PRO A 149 -7.16 5.18 14.04
CA PRO A 149 -5.91 5.30 14.78
C PRO A 149 -5.98 4.71 16.19
N SER A 150 -7.11 4.79 16.90
CA SER A 150 -7.15 4.53 18.35
C SER A 150 -8.09 3.39 18.74
N GLY A 151 -8.06 2.97 20.02
CA GLY A 151 -9.00 1.96 20.56
C GLY A 151 -8.57 0.49 20.41
N TRP A 152 -7.40 0.23 19.85
CA TRP A 152 -6.91 -1.12 19.53
C TRP A 152 -6.86 -2.08 20.73
N SER A 153 -6.51 -1.61 21.93
CA SER A 153 -6.44 -2.46 23.13
C SER A 153 -7.78 -3.09 23.54
N ALA A 154 -8.91 -2.53 23.09
CA ALA A 154 -10.23 -3.11 23.32
C ALA A 154 -10.45 -4.39 22.49
N LEU A 155 -9.81 -4.51 21.33
CA LEU A 155 -9.91 -5.66 20.44
C LEU A 155 -9.27 -6.93 21.00
N ARG A 156 -8.70 -6.89 22.21
CA ARG A 156 -8.43 -8.09 23.01
C ARG A 156 -9.67 -8.97 23.18
N ALA A 157 -10.86 -8.38 23.10
CA ALA A 157 -12.15 -9.08 23.15
C ALA A 157 -12.54 -9.78 21.82
N CYS A 158 -11.72 -9.68 20.78
CA CYS A 158 -11.92 -10.32 19.48
C CYS A 158 -10.89 -11.46 19.25
N PRO A 159 -10.99 -12.59 19.98
CA PRO A 159 -10.00 -13.67 19.89
C PRO A 159 -10.07 -14.49 18.59
N ALA A 160 -11.14 -14.30 17.79
CA ALA A 160 -11.34 -15.00 16.52
C ALA A 160 -10.55 -14.38 15.35
N LEU A 161 -9.85 -13.26 15.56
CA LEU A 161 -9.12 -12.57 14.49
C LEU A 161 -7.99 -13.44 13.92
N GLU A 162 -7.98 -13.53 12.59
CA GLU A 162 -7.03 -14.29 11.78
C GLU A 162 -6.25 -13.40 10.79
N ASP A 163 -6.86 -12.33 10.27
CA ASP A 163 -6.27 -11.38 9.33
C ASP A 163 -6.56 -9.93 9.77
N VAL A 164 -5.51 -9.19 10.13
CA VAL A 164 -5.61 -7.80 10.55
C VAL A 164 -4.73 -6.91 9.69
N SER A 165 -5.31 -5.86 9.12
CA SER A 165 -4.58 -4.77 8.45
C SER A 165 -4.92 -3.45 9.11
N ALA A 166 -3.91 -2.81 9.70
CA ALA A 166 -4.05 -1.55 10.40
C ALA A 166 -3.19 -0.47 9.72
N ILE A 167 -3.82 0.63 9.31
CA ILE A 167 -3.14 1.80 8.73
C ILE A 167 -3.16 2.93 9.77
N GLY A 168 -1.99 3.47 10.10
CA GLY A 168 -1.79 4.48 11.12
C GLY A 168 -2.22 4.11 12.55
N PRO A 169 -2.13 2.84 13.03
CA PRO A 169 -2.58 2.52 14.37
C PRO A 169 -1.70 3.18 15.44
N ARG A 170 -2.31 3.98 16.30
CA ARG A 170 -1.70 4.59 17.47
C ARG A 170 -1.72 3.61 18.63
N MET A 171 -0.72 2.74 18.67
CA MET A 171 -0.46 1.83 19.78
C MET A 171 1.03 1.79 20.09
N ALA A 172 1.38 1.83 21.37
CA ALA A 172 2.78 1.80 21.80
C ALA A 172 3.44 0.43 21.57
N ASN A 173 2.66 -0.65 21.69
CA ASN A 173 3.06 -2.03 21.48
C ASN A 173 1.82 -2.94 21.35
N LEU A 174 2.04 -4.23 21.15
CA LEU A 174 1.03 -5.25 20.88
C LEU A 174 0.64 -6.07 22.13
N ARG A 175 1.15 -5.74 23.33
CA ARG A 175 0.94 -6.53 24.56
C ARG A 175 -0.53 -6.68 24.96
N ALA A 176 -1.38 -5.71 24.63
CA ALA A 176 -2.80 -5.77 24.92
C ALA A 176 -3.54 -6.81 24.05
N LEU A 177 -2.93 -7.27 22.95
CA LEU A 177 -3.56 -8.07 21.91
C LEU A 177 -3.19 -9.56 21.99
N ARG A 178 -2.57 -10.00 23.09
CA ARG A 178 -2.12 -11.40 23.33
C ARG A 178 -3.22 -12.46 23.14
N THR A 179 -4.49 -12.07 23.13
CA THR A 179 -5.63 -12.96 22.90
C THR A 179 -5.78 -13.39 21.44
N TRP A 180 -5.12 -12.72 20.49
CA TRP A 180 -5.14 -13.02 19.05
C TRP A 180 -4.30 -14.25 18.69
N THR A 181 -4.54 -15.36 19.40
CA THR A 181 -3.82 -16.63 19.24
C THR A 181 -4.10 -17.33 17.91
N ARG A 182 -5.13 -16.88 17.17
CA ARG A 182 -5.49 -17.36 15.83
C ARG A 182 -4.96 -16.48 14.70
N LEU A 183 -4.30 -15.36 15.01
CA LEU A 183 -3.81 -14.43 14.02
C LEU A 183 -2.79 -15.11 13.09
N ARG A 184 -3.09 -15.13 11.79
CA ARG A 184 -2.21 -15.69 10.75
C ARG A 184 -1.56 -14.60 9.91
N THR A 185 -2.25 -13.49 9.70
CA THR A 185 -1.77 -12.38 8.86
C THR A 185 -1.89 -11.07 9.61
N LEU A 186 -0.77 -10.34 9.70
CA LEU A 186 -0.73 -9.01 10.30
C LEU A 186 -0.04 -8.03 9.36
N THR A 187 -0.75 -6.98 8.97
CA THR A 187 -0.18 -5.83 8.26
C THR A 187 -0.30 -4.59 9.14
N LEU A 188 0.83 -3.96 9.45
CA LEU A 188 0.90 -2.69 10.19
C LEU A 188 1.54 -1.64 9.29
N THR A 189 0.82 -0.55 9.03
CA THR A 189 1.30 0.56 8.20
C THR A 189 1.37 1.86 9.00
N GLY A 190 2.47 2.61 8.91
CA GLY A 190 2.62 3.97 9.43
C GLY A 190 3.42 4.10 10.74
N ALA A 191 4.00 5.28 10.96
CA ALA A 191 5.08 5.49 11.94
C ALA A 191 4.70 5.40 13.44
N ALA A 192 3.43 5.18 13.78
CA ALA A 192 2.95 5.26 15.16
C ALA A 192 3.26 4.00 16.00
N VAL A 193 3.47 2.83 15.37
CA VAL A 193 3.90 1.61 16.08
C VAL A 193 5.41 1.64 16.24
N ARG A 194 5.85 1.80 17.49
CA ARG A 194 7.29 1.92 17.84
C ARG A 194 7.92 0.62 18.34
N ALA A 195 7.12 -0.31 18.86
CA ALA A 195 7.63 -1.55 19.44
C ALA A 195 6.72 -2.74 19.11
N LEU A 196 7.34 -3.89 18.84
CA LEU A 196 6.65 -5.15 18.54
C LEU A 196 6.37 -6.01 19.78
N ALA A 197 6.67 -5.52 20.99
CA ALA A 197 6.47 -6.28 22.22
C ALA A 197 5.02 -6.77 22.36
N GLY A 198 4.82 -8.06 22.65
CA GLY A 198 3.51 -8.74 22.65
C GLY A 198 3.31 -9.67 21.45
N MET A 199 4.09 -9.55 20.38
CA MET A 199 4.01 -10.44 19.21
C MET A 199 4.36 -11.90 19.54
N GLU A 200 5.13 -12.15 20.60
CA GLU A 200 5.46 -13.49 21.06
C GLU A 200 4.23 -14.36 21.36
N ALA A 201 3.05 -13.74 21.56
CA ALA A 201 1.79 -14.44 21.77
C ALA A 201 1.10 -14.92 20.48
N PHE A 202 1.50 -14.44 19.30
CA PHE A 202 0.88 -14.76 18.02
C PHE A 202 1.44 -16.07 17.44
N ALA A 203 1.26 -17.18 18.17
CA ALA A 203 1.83 -18.49 17.81
C ALA A 203 1.34 -19.05 16.45
N ALA A 204 0.20 -18.55 15.95
CA ALA A 204 -0.34 -18.91 14.64
C ALA A 204 0.10 -17.98 13.49
N LEU A 205 0.93 -16.95 13.76
CA LEU A 205 1.29 -15.95 12.77
C LEU A 205 2.13 -16.58 11.65
N GLU A 206 1.67 -16.44 10.42
CA GLU A 206 2.28 -16.98 9.21
C GLU A 206 2.88 -15.88 8.35
N ARG A 207 2.25 -14.70 8.31
CA ARG A 207 2.63 -13.58 7.46
C ARG A 207 2.63 -12.26 8.23
N LEU A 208 3.75 -11.56 8.16
CA LEU A 208 3.95 -10.26 8.78
C LEU A 208 4.39 -9.24 7.74
N ARG A 209 3.66 -8.13 7.64
CA ARG A 209 4.03 -7.00 6.80
C ARG A 209 4.10 -5.73 7.65
N LEU A 210 5.29 -5.13 7.72
CA LEU A 210 5.57 -3.89 8.42
C LEU A 210 5.89 -2.81 7.39
N VAL A 211 5.03 -1.79 7.28
CA VAL A 211 5.13 -0.76 6.24
C VAL A 211 5.30 0.62 6.86
N MET A 212 6.34 1.36 6.49
CA MET A 212 6.62 2.72 6.97
C MET A 212 6.56 2.85 8.51
N LEU A 213 7.09 1.84 9.21
CA LEU A 213 7.17 1.85 10.68
C LEU A 213 8.50 2.45 11.16
N THR A 214 8.54 2.80 12.44
CA THR A 214 9.76 3.28 13.13
C THR A 214 10.30 2.25 14.11
N VAL A 215 10.00 0.96 13.89
CA VAL A 215 10.45 -0.15 14.73
C VAL A 215 11.97 -0.30 14.59
N THR A 216 12.65 -0.37 15.73
CA THR A 216 14.11 -0.54 15.80
C THR A 216 14.55 -1.90 16.35
N ASP A 217 13.60 -2.77 16.71
CA ASP A 217 13.86 -4.05 17.36
C ASP A 217 12.88 -5.14 16.87
N LEU A 218 13.44 -6.21 16.31
CA LEU A 218 12.72 -7.39 15.84
C LEU A 218 12.78 -8.57 16.83
N ALA A 219 13.41 -8.42 18.00
CA ALA A 219 13.52 -9.49 19.01
C ALA A 219 12.19 -10.18 19.36
N PRO A 220 11.03 -9.48 19.42
CA PRO A 220 9.73 -10.13 19.66
C PRO A 220 9.29 -11.14 18.57
N LEU A 221 9.96 -11.17 17.42
CA LEU A 221 9.71 -12.15 16.36
C LEU A 221 10.46 -13.47 16.60
N ALA A 222 11.51 -13.46 17.41
CA ALA A 222 12.37 -14.63 17.59
C ALA A 222 11.58 -15.86 18.03
N GLY A 223 11.83 -17.00 17.36
CA GLY A 223 11.20 -18.27 17.70
C GLY A 223 9.71 -18.39 17.38
N LEU A 224 9.09 -17.46 16.64
CA LEU A 224 7.70 -17.64 16.17
C LEU A 224 7.61 -18.87 15.26
N PRO A 225 6.84 -19.91 15.64
CA PRO A 225 7.00 -21.25 15.07
C PRO A 225 6.45 -21.36 13.64
N ARG A 226 5.55 -20.46 13.23
CA ARG A 226 4.84 -20.52 11.95
C ARG A 226 5.13 -19.34 11.02
N LEU A 227 5.91 -18.35 11.47
CA LEU A 227 6.15 -17.14 10.70
C LEU A 227 6.99 -17.49 9.47
N ALA A 228 6.38 -17.42 8.29
CA ALA A 228 6.91 -17.91 7.03
C ALA A 228 7.20 -16.79 6.03
N ASP A 229 6.49 -15.68 6.14
CA ASP A 229 6.63 -14.52 5.25
C ASP A 229 6.80 -13.25 6.08
N VAL A 230 7.91 -12.55 5.87
CA VAL A 230 8.20 -11.27 6.52
C VAL A 230 8.51 -10.24 5.44
N GLU A 231 7.71 -9.17 5.43
CA GLU A 231 7.91 -8.03 4.55
C GLU A 231 8.19 -6.77 5.39
N LEU A 232 9.35 -6.16 5.17
CA LEU A 232 9.79 -4.89 5.76
C LEU A 232 9.84 -3.84 4.66
N VAL A 233 8.87 -2.92 4.66
CA VAL A 233 8.67 -1.98 3.54
C VAL A 233 8.75 -0.53 4.01
N GLY A 234 9.58 0.30 3.38
CA GLY A 234 9.68 1.74 3.69
C GLY A 234 10.31 2.06 5.03
N LEU A 235 11.22 1.20 5.50
CA LEU A 235 12.07 1.50 6.65
C LEU A 235 13.31 2.22 6.13
N GLN A 236 13.75 3.29 6.78
CA GLN A 236 15.02 3.96 6.40
C GLN A 236 16.23 3.06 6.69
N ARG A 237 16.15 2.31 7.79
CA ARG A 237 17.15 1.33 8.19
C ARG A 237 16.46 0.12 8.79
N VAL A 238 16.84 -1.07 8.33
CA VAL A 238 16.31 -2.33 8.83
C VAL A 238 16.97 -2.63 10.19
N PRO A 239 16.19 -2.98 11.23
CA PRO A 239 16.76 -3.44 12.49
C PRO A 239 17.61 -4.69 12.32
N ASP A 240 18.35 -5.06 13.36
CA ASP A 240 19.09 -6.32 13.39
C ASP A 240 18.20 -7.51 12.97
N LEU A 241 18.68 -8.24 11.96
CA LEU A 241 18.00 -9.38 11.35
C LEU A 241 18.20 -10.69 12.14
N ALA A 242 19.02 -10.71 13.20
CA ALA A 242 19.27 -11.90 14.01
C ALA A 242 18.00 -12.63 14.47
N PRO A 243 16.91 -11.97 14.90
CA PRO A 243 15.67 -12.63 15.25
C PRO A 243 15.07 -13.43 14.08
N LEU A 244 15.19 -12.95 12.84
CA LEU A 244 14.67 -13.62 11.66
C LEU A 244 15.48 -14.88 11.31
N GLY A 245 16.79 -14.87 11.55
CA GLY A 245 17.66 -16.04 11.36
C GLY A 245 17.28 -17.24 12.23
N THR A 246 16.56 -17.02 13.33
CA THR A 246 16.12 -18.07 14.26
C THR A 246 14.73 -18.67 13.95
N LEU A 247 14.03 -18.12 12.95
CA LEU A 247 12.66 -18.54 12.64
C LEU A 247 12.67 -19.91 11.92
N PRO A 248 12.05 -20.95 12.50
CA PRO A 248 12.12 -22.31 11.94
C PRO A 248 11.32 -22.47 10.64
N SER A 249 10.37 -21.58 10.39
CA SER A 249 9.45 -21.66 9.25
C SER A 249 9.62 -20.51 8.24
N LEU A 250 10.58 -19.60 8.44
CA LEU A 250 10.76 -18.45 7.56
C LEU A 250 11.19 -18.90 6.16
N ARG A 251 10.34 -18.67 5.16
CA ARG A 251 10.55 -19.03 3.75
C ARG A 251 10.80 -17.84 2.87
N ARG A 252 10.23 -16.68 3.21
CA ARG A 252 10.34 -15.46 2.40
C ARG A 252 10.68 -14.26 3.28
N LEU A 253 11.70 -13.53 2.86
CA LEU A 253 12.05 -12.21 3.40
C LEU A 253 12.01 -11.19 2.26
N VAL A 254 11.18 -10.17 2.41
CA VAL A 254 11.17 -9.00 1.52
C VAL A 254 11.61 -7.79 2.32
N VAL A 255 12.63 -7.10 1.82
CA VAL A 255 13.00 -5.75 2.24
C VAL A 255 12.84 -4.84 1.04
N ALA A 256 12.02 -3.82 1.18
CA ALA A 256 11.73 -2.90 0.10
C ALA A 256 11.59 -1.47 0.58
N ARG A 257 11.85 -0.52 -0.30
CA ARG A 257 11.44 0.87 -0.10
C ARG A 257 9.91 1.04 -0.18
N ALA A 258 9.38 2.10 0.43
CA ALA A 258 8.02 2.54 0.19
C ALA A 258 8.05 3.63 -0.89
N GLY A 259 7.20 3.52 -1.91
CA GLY A 259 7.07 4.56 -2.94
C GLY A 259 7.99 4.40 -4.16
N GLY A 260 7.77 5.29 -5.14
CA GLY A 260 8.46 5.31 -6.44
C GLY A 260 9.72 6.17 -6.48
N GLU A 261 9.95 7.02 -5.47
CA GLU A 261 11.09 7.95 -5.42
C GLU A 261 12.43 7.28 -5.03
N TYR A 262 13.53 7.72 -5.67
CA TYR A 262 14.88 7.18 -5.46
C TYR A 262 15.51 7.53 -4.11
N ARG A 263 14.88 8.41 -3.32
CA ARG A 263 15.41 8.88 -2.03
C ARG A 263 15.18 7.92 -0.88
N ASP A 264 14.23 7.00 -1.02
CA ASP A 264 13.90 6.03 0.01
C ASP A 264 14.76 4.78 -0.16
N ILE A 265 16.08 4.90 -0.05
CA ILE A 265 16.95 3.72 0.02
C ILE A 265 16.85 3.13 1.42
N VAL A 266 16.58 1.83 1.48
CA VAL A 266 16.52 1.08 2.72
C VAL A 266 17.89 0.49 3.04
N HIS A 267 18.47 0.87 4.17
CA HIS A 267 19.76 0.33 4.61
C HIS A 267 19.59 -0.97 5.40
N VAL A 268 20.39 -1.99 5.06
CA VAL A 268 20.54 -3.24 5.81
C VAL A 268 22.00 -3.36 6.19
N ASP A 269 22.30 -3.37 7.49
CA ASP A 269 23.70 -3.36 7.97
C ASP A 269 24.49 -4.58 7.49
N SER A 270 23.90 -5.78 7.59
CA SER A 270 24.52 -7.03 7.16
C SER A 270 23.48 -8.14 7.00
N LEU A 271 23.73 -9.08 6.08
CA LEU A 271 22.92 -10.29 5.90
C LEU A 271 23.45 -11.49 6.71
N ARG A 272 24.59 -11.35 7.40
CA ARG A 272 25.19 -12.43 8.22
C ARG A 272 24.21 -13.09 9.19
N PRO A 273 23.31 -12.36 9.87
CA PRO A 273 22.39 -13.01 10.80
C PRO A 273 21.41 -13.99 10.13
N LEU A 274 21.22 -13.88 8.81
CA LEU A 274 20.35 -14.79 8.05
C LEU A 274 21.01 -16.14 7.77
N ALA A 275 22.33 -16.30 7.88
CA ALA A 275 23.03 -17.56 7.57
C ALA A 275 22.48 -18.79 8.33
N ALA A 276 21.84 -18.57 9.49
CA ALA A 276 21.19 -19.61 10.28
C ALA A 276 19.79 -20.02 9.76
N ALA A 277 19.18 -19.29 8.84
CA ALA A 277 17.81 -19.46 8.38
C ALA A 277 17.62 -20.68 7.46
N GLN A 278 17.48 -21.87 8.06
CA GLN A 278 17.47 -23.15 7.33
C GLN A 278 16.32 -23.31 6.31
N ALA A 279 15.20 -22.63 6.53
CA ALA A 279 14.00 -22.74 5.70
C ALA A 279 13.86 -21.63 4.65
N LEU A 280 14.78 -20.66 4.60
CA LEU A 280 14.64 -19.45 3.77
C LEU A 280 14.81 -19.81 2.28
N GLU A 281 13.72 -19.65 1.52
CA GLU A 281 13.64 -20.00 0.10
C GLU A 281 13.82 -18.77 -0.81
N GLU A 282 13.39 -17.59 -0.36
CA GLU A 282 13.39 -16.36 -1.15
C GLU A 282 13.82 -15.13 -0.34
N VAL A 283 14.76 -14.36 -0.91
CA VAL A 283 15.21 -13.08 -0.38
C VAL A 283 15.03 -12.01 -1.46
N VAL A 284 14.20 -11.00 -1.18
CA VAL A 284 13.94 -9.87 -2.08
C VAL A 284 14.42 -8.59 -1.44
N LEU A 285 15.39 -7.94 -2.06
CA LEU A 285 16.06 -6.73 -1.64
C LEU A 285 15.86 -5.68 -2.76
N THR A 286 14.81 -4.86 -2.65
CA THR A 286 14.40 -3.91 -3.69
C THR A 286 14.48 -2.47 -3.21
N GLY A 287 15.32 -1.65 -3.85
CA GLY A 287 15.58 -0.29 -3.36
C GLY A 287 16.31 -0.30 -2.00
N THR A 288 17.16 -1.29 -1.79
CA THR A 288 17.88 -1.55 -0.55
C THR A 288 19.38 -1.55 -0.81
N VAL A 289 20.16 -1.12 0.17
CA VAL A 289 21.62 -1.26 0.19
C VAL A 289 22.01 -2.17 1.34
N VAL A 290 22.86 -3.15 1.07
CA VAL A 290 23.53 -3.95 2.09
C VAL A 290 24.85 -3.25 2.40
N ASP A 291 24.97 -2.64 3.58
CA ASP A 291 26.03 -1.67 3.88
C ASP A 291 27.44 -2.28 3.87
N ASP A 292 27.58 -3.55 4.27
CA ASP A 292 28.85 -4.28 4.19
C ASP A 292 29.13 -4.90 2.80
N GLY A 293 28.16 -4.80 1.87
CA GLY A 293 28.25 -5.37 0.52
C GLY A 293 28.32 -6.90 0.47
N ASP A 294 28.16 -7.59 1.61
CA ASP A 294 28.44 -9.01 1.74
C ASP A 294 27.17 -9.86 1.51
N LEU A 295 27.11 -10.51 0.35
CA LEU A 295 26.07 -11.49 0.02
C LEU A 295 26.48 -12.94 0.25
N ALA A 296 27.71 -13.20 0.75
CA ALA A 296 28.18 -14.56 1.04
C ALA A 296 27.26 -15.34 2.00
N PRO A 297 26.63 -14.72 3.03
CA PRO A 297 25.68 -15.42 3.90
C PRO A 297 24.51 -16.09 3.16
N LEU A 298 24.12 -15.57 2.00
CA LEU A 298 23.04 -16.15 1.20
C LEU A 298 23.46 -17.46 0.52
N ALA A 299 24.76 -17.63 0.23
CA ALA A 299 25.25 -18.85 -0.40
C ALA A 299 25.15 -20.07 0.53
N GLU A 300 25.21 -19.84 1.84
CA GLU A 300 25.16 -20.85 2.91
C GLU A 300 23.74 -21.38 3.16
N LEU A 301 22.72 -20.73 2.62
CA LEU A 301 21.31 -21.07 2.86
C LEU A 301 20.90 -22.33 2.07
N PRO A 302 20.58 -23.45 2.73
CA PRO A 302 20.38 -24.73 2.04
C PRO A 302 19.08 -24.80 1.23
N ALA A 303 18.05 -24.05 1.64
CA ALA A 303 16.74 -24.04 0.99
C ALA A 303 16.56 -22.89 -0.02
N LEU A 304 17.54 -22.00 -0.15
CA LEU A 304 17.43 -20.80 -0.97
C LEU A 304 17.26 -21.17 -2.44
N ARG A 305 16.30 -20.53 -3.10
CA ARG A 305 15.94 -20.74 -4.51
C ARG A 305 15.96 -19.45 -5.31
N ARG A 306 15.67 -18.32 -4.66
CA ARG A 306 15.51 -17.04 -5.36
C ARG A 306 16.09 -15.88 -4.56
N VAL A 307 16.89 -15.07 -5.24
CA VAL A 307 17.40 -13.81 -4.73
C VAL A 307 17.07 -12.73 -5.75
N VAL A 308 16.38 -11.69 -5.29
CA VAL A 308 16.24 -10.44 -6.03
C VAL A 308 17.07 -9.41 -5.30
N ALA A 309 18.11 -8.88 -5.95
CA ALA A 309 18.96 -7.84 -5.40
C ALA A 309 18.86 -6.57 -6.23
N PHE A 310 18.95 -5.43 -5.56
CA PHE A 310 19.09 -4.12 -6.16
C PHE A 310 20.37 -3.48 -5.64
N GLY A 311 21.03 -2.63 -6.42
CA GLY A 311 22.12 -1.79 -5.93
C GLY A 311 23.51 -2.12 -6.48
N GLU A 312 24.53 -1.46 -5.90
CA GLU A 312 25.96 -1.59 -6.25
C GLU A 312 26.58 -2.85 -5.61
N VAL A 313 25.95 -3.99 -5.81
CA VAL A 313 26.40 -5.32 -5.31
C VAL A 313 26.77 -6.25 -6.46
N SER A 314 27.17 -5.70 -7.61
CA SER A 314 27.47 -6.45 -8.84
C SER A 314 28.48 -7.59 -8.63
N ASP A 315 29.59 -7.30 -7.95
CA ASP A 315 30.65 -8.28 -7.66
C ASP A 315 30.17 -9.36 -6.68
N ALA A 316 29.43 -8.98 -5.64
CA ALA A 316 28.85 -9.92 -4.68
C ALA A 316 27.79 -10.81 -5.33
N VAL A 317 26.97 -10.27 -6.24
CA VAL A 317 26.01 -11.01 -7.08
C VAL A 317 26.74 -11.98 -8.00
N ALA A 318 27.83 -11.55 -8.64
CA ALA A 318 28.64 -12.43 -9.49
C ALA A 318 29.28 -13.56 -8.68
N ALA A 319 29.75 -13.29 -7.45
CA ALA A 319 30.24 -14.31 -6.53
C ALA A 319 29.14 -15.28 -6.10
N LEU A 320 27.96 -14.78 -5.75
CA LEU A 320 26.81 -15.61 -5.37
C LEU A 320 26.38 -16.53 -6.51
N ARG A 321 26.28 -16.01 -7.75
CA ARG A 321 25.96 -16.82 -8.95
C ARG A 321 26.99 -17.92 -9.22
N ARG A 322 28.27 -17.66 -8.96
CA ARG A 322 29.33 -18.68 -9.07
C ARG A 322 29.23 -19.76 -7.99
N ALA A 323 28.90 -19.37 -6.76
CA ALA A 323 28.78 -20.28 -5.63
C ALA A 323 27.51 -21.13 -5.68
N ARG A 324 26.40 -20.56 -6.19
CA ARG A 324 25.07 -21.17 -6.25
C ARG A 324 24.46 -21.01 -7.65
N PRO A 325 24.93 -21.77 -8.65
CA PRO A 325 24.36 -21.74 -9.99
C PRO A 325 22.94 -22.34 -10.07
N ASP A 326 22.49 -23.00 -9.00
CA ASP A 326 21.19 -23.66 -8.85
C ASP A 326 20.03 -22.69 -8.50
N ILE A 327 20.34 -21.47 -8.06
CA ILE A 327 19.33 -20.50 -7.61
C ILE A 327 19.10 -19.38 -8.63
N ASP A 328 17.88 -18.87 -8.69
CA ASP A 328 17.53 -17.71 -9.50
C ASP A 328 18.04 -16.43 -8.83
N VAL A 329 19.07 -15.81 -9.40
CA VAL A 329 19.60 -14.52 -8.94
C VAL A 329 19.25 -13.44 -9.93
N THR A 330 18.17 -12.70 -9.65
CA THR A 330 17.82 -11.48 -10.36
C THR A 330 18.55 -10.31 -9.72
N TRP A 331 19.25 -9.50 -10.53
CA TRP A 331 19.93 -8.29 -10.06
C TRP A 331 19.58 -7.12 -10.96
N HIS A 332 19.18 -6.03 -10.32
CA HIS A 332 18.97 -4.73 -10.94
C HIS A 332 20.05 -3.78 -10.40
N GLY A 333 21.04 -3.45 -11.22
CA GLY A 333 22.13 -2.57 -10.78
C GLY A 333 21.63 -1.21 -10.29
N ALA A 334 22.37 -0.57 -9.39
CA ALA A 334 22.14 0.82 -8.95
C ALA A 334 22.50 1.86 -10.02
N GLY A 335 22.53 1.45 -11.29
CA GLY A 335 22.52 2.42 -12.37
C GLY A 335 21.31 3.32 -12.19
N ALA A 336 21.53 4.63 -12.34
CA ALA A 336 20.45 5.51 -12.77
C ALA A 336 19.66 4.76 -13.86
N PRO A 337 18.31 4.86 -13.87
CA PRO A 337 17.52 4.25 -14.93
C PRO A 337 18.18 4.63 -16.26
N PRO A 338 18.25 3.70 -17.24
CA PRO A 338 19.05 3.88 -18.45
C PRO A 338 18.86 5.30 -18.98
N GLY A 339 19.92 5.96 -19.40
CA GLY A 339 19.79 7.35 -19.80
C GLY A 339 21.01 7.84 -20.57
N GLU A 340 20.75 8.73 -21.51
CA GLU A 340 21.79 9.39 -22.28
C GLU A 340 22.11 10.74 -21.63
N ARG A 341 23.39 11.03 -21.42
CA ARG A 341 23.82 12.36 -20.97
C ARG A 341 23.65 13.34 -22.14
N VAL A 342 22.74 14.30 -22.00
CA VAL A 342 22.49 15.34 -23.01
C VAL A 342 22.77 16.70 -22.37
N GLY A 343 24.00 17.18 -22.55
CA GLY A 343 24.48 18.37 -21.84
C GLY A 343 24.50 18.13 -20.32
N ALA A 344 23.97 19.08 -19.56
CA ALA A 344 23.99 19.05 -18.09
C ALA A 344 22.98 18.08 -17.44
N VAL A 345 22.16 17.36 -18.23
CA VAL A 345 21.08 16.52 -17.71
C VAL A 345 21.13 15.10 -18.25
N LEU A 346 20.53 14.17 -17.52
CA LEU A 346 20.35 12.79 -17.96
C LEU A 346 18.95 12.61 -18.56
N LEU A 347 18.89 12.36 -19.87
CA LEU A 347 17.67 12.04 -20.60
C LEU A 347 17.34 10.56 -20.42
N ARG A 348 16.15 10.25 -19.89
CA ARG A 348 15.77 8.87 -19.53
C ARG A 348 14.61 8.38 -20.42
N PRO A 349 14.67 7.15 -20.98
CA PRO A 349 13.64 6.57 -21.80
C PRO A 349 12.47 6.05 -20.94
N PRO A 350 11.33 5.72 -21.58
CA PRO A 350 10.23 5.01 -20.95
C PRO A 350 10.68 3.71 -20.28
N LEU A 351 10.07 3.39 -19.14
CA LEU A 351 10.25 2.13 -18.41
C LEU A 351 8.91 1.40 -18.30
N ASP A 352 8.94 0.10 -17.98
CA ASP A 352 7.71 -0.64 -17.66
C ASP A 352 6.95 0.02 -16.51
N GLY A 353 5.72 0.47 -16.77
CA GLY A 353 4.90 1.24 -15.82
C GLY A 353 5.08 2.76 -15.87
N MET A 354 6.07 3.28 -16.61
CA MET A 354 6.29 4.70 -16.89
C MET A 354 6.51 4.91 -18.41
N PRO A 355 5.44 5.02 -19.22
CA PRO A 355 5.52 5.00 -20.68
C PRO A 355 6.00 6.33 -21.31
N ARG A 356 6.74 7.16 -20.58
CA ARG A 356 7.11 8.53 -20.98
C ARG A 356 8.61 8.77 -20.79
N TRP A 357 9.19 9.60 -21.67
CA TRP A 357 10.55 10.11 -21.51
C TRP A 357 10.59 11.16 -20.41
N TRP A 358 11.69 11.22 -19.66
CA TRP A 358 11.77 12.15 -18.53
C TRP A 358 13.18 12.65 -18.21
N ILE A 359 13.23 13.81 -17.56
CA ILE A 359 14.41 14.43 -16.96
C ILE A 359 14.05 14.73 -15.51
N ARG A 360 14.87 14.30 -14.56
CA ARG A 360 14.78 14.73 -13.15
C ARG A 360 16.17 15.13 -12.67
N GLU A 361 16.38 16.42 -12.49
CA GLU A 361 17.68 16.95 -12.05
C GLU A 361 17.48 18.12 -11.08
N ASP A 362 18.41 18.27 -10.14
CA ASP A 362 18.50 19.48 -9.33
C ASP A 362 19.14 20.60 -10.17
N LEU A 363 18.32 21.57 -10.58
CA LEU A 363 18.74 22.66 -11.45
C LEU A 363 19.12 23.93 -10.67
N THR A 364 19.03 23.90 -9.33
CA THR A 364 19.27 25.07 -8.48
C THR A 364 20.66 25.66 -8.69
N ALA A 365 21.71 24.83 -8.66
CA ALA A 365 23.09 25.24 -8.87
C ALA A 365 23.31 25.72 -10.32
N LEU A 366 22.81 24.96 -11.30
CA LEU A 366 22.97 25.28 -12.73
C LEU A 366 22.35 26.63 -13.09
N PHE A 367 21.19 26.96 -12.54
CA PHE A 367 20.50 28.23 -12.79
C PHE A 367 20.82 29.31 -11.74
N GLY A 368 21.56 28.91 -10.69
CA GLY A 368 21.87 29.61 -9.44
C GLY A 368 20.66 30.25 -8.76
N VAL A 369 19.56 29.51 -8.71
CA VAL A 369 18.35 29.87 -7.97
C VAL A 369 18.29 29.07 -6.66
N SER A 370 17.53 29.56 -5.69
CA SER A 370 17.48 28.95 -4.34
C SER A 370 16.55 27.73 -4.23
N THR A 371 15.65 27.50 -5.19
CA THR A 371 14.69 26.38 -5.17
C THR A 371 14.47 25.79 -6.56
N ASN A 372 14.13 24.51 -6.63
CA ASN A 372 13.76 23.87 -7.89
C ASN A 372 12.45 24.43 -8.48
N ALA A 373 11.52 24.90 -7.65
CA ALA A 373 10.34 25.64 -8.13
C ALA A 373 10.71 26.92 -8.90
N ALA A 374 11.73 27.67 -8.43
CA ALA A 374 12.25 28.82 -9.17
C ALA A 374 12.99 28.39 -10.45
N ALA A 375 13.64 27.23 -10.43
CA ALA A 375 14.32 26.68 -11.60
C ALA A 375 13.31 26.23 -12.68
N GLU A 376 12.23 25.57 -12.29
CA GLU A 376 11.12 25.22 -13.18
C GLU A 376 10.50 26.47 -13.80
N ALA A 377 10.19 27.50 -12.99
CA ALA A 377 9.61 28.74 -13.50
C ALA A 377 10.49 29.38 -14.58
N ARG A 378 11.81 29.37 -14.37
CA ARG A 378 12.79 29.88 -15.34
C ARG A 378 12.85 29.01 -16.60
N LEU A 379 12.83 27.69 -16.47
CA LEU A 379 12.82 26.75 -17.58
C LEU A 379 11.54 26.86 -18.42
N ARG A 380 10.37 26.94 -17.78
CA ARG A 380 9.09 27.17 -18.44
C ARG A 380 9.05 28.49 -19.19
N ALA A 381 9.59 29.57 -18.61
CA ALA A 381 9.65 30.87 -19.27
C ALA A 381 10.51 30.81 -20.55
N ALA A 382 11.66 30.13 -20.49
CA ALA A 382 12.51 29.92 -21.67
C ALA A 382 11.79 29.10 -22.75
N LEU A 383 11.21 27.96 -22.38
CA LEU A 383 10.47 27.10 -23.31
C LEU A 383 9.25 27.82 -23.92
N ALA A 384 8.51 28.60 -23.13
CA ALA A 384 7.37 29.38 -23.61
C ALA A 384 7.77 30.48 -24.61
N SER A 385 8.99 31.01 -24.50
CA SER A 385 9.51 32.04 -25.42
C SER A 385 9.98 31.47 -26.76
N GLU A 386 10.37 30.19 -26.77
CA GLU A 386 10.92 29.52 -27.95
C GLU A 386 9.86 28.69 -28.69
N ASP A 387 9.08 27.89 -27.96
CA ASP A 387 8.07 26.99 -28.52
C ASP A 387 6.95 26.69 -27.50
N ARG A 388 5.84 27.44 -27.60
CA ARG A 388 4.65 27.20 -26.77
C ARG A 388 3.99 25.85 -27.03
N ALA A 389 4.12 25.31 -28.24
CA ALA A 389 3.53 24.02 -28.58
C ALA A 389 4.31 22.87 -27.94
N LEU A 390 5.64 22.99 -27.82
CA LEU A 390 6.47 22.09 -27.02
C LEU A 390 6.04 22.13 -25.55
N LEU A 391 5.94 23.32 -24.95
CA LEU A 391 5.57 23.44 -23.53
C LEU A 391 4.22 22.80 -23.20
N ALA A 392 3.25 22.85 -24.12
CA ALA A 392 1.94 22.23 -23.94
C ALA A 392 1.95 20.69 -23.97
N ARG A 393 3.01 20.07 -24.52
CA ARG A 393 3.18 18.59 -24.55
C ARG A 393 3.93 18.03 -23.36
N LEU A 394 4.56 18.91 -22.58
CA LEU A 394 5.36 18.55 -21.41
C LEU A 394 4.52 18.58 -20.15
N SER A 395 4.76 17.62 -19.27
CA SER A 395 4.30 17.65 -17.89
C SER A 395 5.48 17.99 -17.00
N PHE A 396 5.22 18.74 -15.94
CA PHE A 396 6.21 19.05 -14.91
C PHE A 396 5.64 18.66 -13.56
N ASP A 397 6.47 18.02 -12.75
CA ASP A 397 6.13 17.60 -11.40
C ASP A 397 7.32 17.90 -10.48
N THR A 398 7.64 19.18 -10.37
CA THR A 398 8.81 19.62 -9.61
C THR A 398 8.55 19.51 -8.12
N GLU A 399 9.50 18.88 -7.45
CA GLU A 399 9.53 18.76 -6.01
C GLU A 399 10.60 19.68 -5.44
N ALA A 400 10.71 19.72 -4.11
CA ALA A 400 11.71 20.56 -3.45
C ALA A 400 13.14 20.26 -3.93
N ASP A 401 13.39 19.04 -4.36
CA ASP A 401 14.71 18.49 -4.58
C ASP A 401 15.15 18.35 -6.04
N ALA A 402 14.23 18.38 -6.99
CA ALA A 402 14.54 18.31 -8.41
C ALA A 402 13.41 18.88 -9.26
N VAL A 403 13.77 19.43 -10.42
CA VAL A 403 12.82 19.70 -11.49
C VAL A 403 12.57 18.39 -12.24
N HIS A 404 11.33 17.91 -12.23
CA HIS A 404 10.90 16.78 -13.05
C HIS A 404 10.15 17.29 -14.28
N VAL A 405 10.55 16.83 -15.46
CA VAL A 405 9.89 17.11 -16.74
C VAL A 405 9.72 15.82 -17.50
N ASP A 406 8.53 15.56 -18.00
CA ASP A 406 8.21 14.33 -18.73
C ASP A 406 7.36 14.60 -19.99
N GLY A 407 7.44 13.69 -20.96
CA GLY A 407 6.82 13.85 -22.28
C GLY A 407 6.79 12.55 -23.08
N GLU A 408 5.91 12.49 -24.08
CA GLU A 408 5.70 11.26 -24.87
C GLU A 408 6.82 11.00 -25.89
N ARG A 409 7.53 12.05 -26.33
CA ARG A 409 8.54 11.98 -27.40
C ARG A 409 9.93 12.30 -26.88
N GLU A 410 10.90 11.53 -27.33
CA GLU A 410 12.32 11.76 -27.04
C GLU A 410 12.78 13.17 -27.45
N ASP A 411 12.38 13.61 -28.65
CA ASP A 411 12.76 14.92 -29.20
C ASP A 411 12.30 16.10 -28.34
N ASP A 412 11.14 15.96 -27.69
CA ASP A 412 10.59 16.98 -26.80
C ASP A 412 11.50 17.14 -25.58
N LEU A 413 11.96 16.05 -24.96
CA LEU A 413 12.87 16.11 -23.81
C LEU A 413 14.30 16.48 -24.23
N ARG A 414 14.75 16.12 -25.44
CA ARG A 414 16.01 16.65 -25.99
C ARG A 414 15.95 18.17 -26.18
N ALA A 415 14.79 18.72 -26.56
CA ALA A 415 14.60 20.16 -26.63
C ALA A 415 14.64 20.81 -25.24
N VAL A 416 14.05 20.17 -24.23
CA VAL A 416 14.18 20.58 -22.82
C VAL A 416 15.63 20.58 -22.37
N ALA A 417 16.39 19.52 -22.63
CA ALA A 417 17.81 19.43 -22.27
C ALA A 417 18.64 20.56 -22.91
N ARG A 418 18.37 20.90 -24.18
CA ARG A 418 19.00 22.05 -24.85
C ARG A 418 18.62 23.39 -24.21
N ALA A 419 17.35 23.56 -23.83
CA ALA A 419 16.89 24.77 -23.13
C ALA A 419 17.56 24.91 -21.76
N ILE A 420 17.71 23.80 -21.02
CA ILE A 420 18.46 23.77 -19.76
C ILE A 420 19.92 24.21 -20.01
N GLY A 421 20.58 23.64 -21.04
CA GLY A 421 21.95 24.01 -21.41
C GLY A 421 22.14 25.51 -21.67
N ARG A 422 21.17 26.19 -22.31
CA ARG A 422 21.22 27.65 -22.51
C ARG A 422 21.02 28.47 -21.23
N LEU A 423 20.37 27.89 -20.23
CA LEU A 423 20.07 28.54 -18.96
C LEU A 423 21.16 28.33 -17.90
N VAL A 424 22.10 27.42 -18.14
CA VAL A 424 23.25 27.16 -17.26
C VAL A 424 24.07 28.44 -17.09
N ARG A 425 24.44 28.76 -15.85
CA ARG A 425 25.29 29.93 -15.56
C ARG A 425 26.71 29.73 -16.11
N PRO A 426 27.36 30.80 -16.60
CA PRO A 426 28.77 30.75 -16.99
C PRO A 426 29.63 30.24 -15.83
N GLY A 427 30.47 29.21 -16.08
CA GLY A 427 31.37 28.61 -15.08
C GLY A 427 30.77 27.47 -14.24
N ALA A 428 29.51 27.09 -14.45
CA ALA A 428 28.88 25.97 -13.72
C ALA A 428 29.23 24.58 -14.28
N ASP A 429 29.85 24.50 -15.47
CA ASP A 429 30.13 23.25 -16.21
C ASP A 429 31.56 22.71 -16.00
N GLU A 430 32.40 23.37 -15.21
CA GLU A 430 33.83 23.00 -15.06
C GLU A 430 34.12 22.00 -13.93
N THR A 431 33.11 21.52 -13.19
CA THR A 431 33.31 20.47 -12.17
C THR A 431 32.07 19.62 -11.99
N ARG A 432 31.95 18.53 -12.77
CA ARG A 432 31.44 17.22 -12.30
C ARG A 432 31.54 16.13 -13.35
#